data_AF-A0A2T7SS18-F1
#
_entry.id   AF-A0A2T7SS18-F1
#
_cell.length_a   1.000
_cell.length_b   1.000
_cell.length_c   1.000
_cell.angle_alpha   90.00
_cell.angle_beta   90.00
_cell.angle_gamma   90.00
#
_symmetry.space_group_name_H-M   'P 1'
#
loop_
_entity.id
_entity.type
_entity.pdbx_description
1 polymer ?
#
loop_
_entity_poly.entity_id
_entity_poly.type
_entity_poly.pdbx_seq_one_letter_code
_entity_poly.pdbx_strand_id
1 'polypeptide(L)'
;MKKRIGSYPRVRVEGGGRGVVSQAGAVLLVETVRKSGLDTAISAALAPWRKPRTVHDPGKVLLDVALAVALGGDCLADVGMLRAERDVFGPVASDPTVSRLVDALAASGPNALAAIRGAAASASAGWKGGSRLPSED
;
A
#
# COMPACT_ATOMS: atom_id res chain seq x y z
N MET A 1 -12.89 -20.19 0.14
CA MET A 1 -11.83 -19.20 0.45
C MET A 1 -12.45 -17.81 0.52
N LYS A 2 -12.30 -17.08 1.63
CA LYS A 2 -12.79 -15.69 1.73
C LYS A 2 -12.02 -14.82 0.73
N LYS A 3 -12.75 -14.17 -0.18
CA LYS A 3 -12.20 -13.17 -1.10
C LYS A 3 -11.44 -12.14 -0.26
N ARG A 4 -10.13 -11.97 -0.46
CA ARG A 4 -9.41 -10.88 0.23
C ARG A 4 -10.04 -9.58 -0.27
N ILE A 5 -10.67 -8.86 0.64
CA ILE A 5 -10.90 -7.42 0.47
C ILE A 5 -9.48 -6.85 0.29
N GLY A 6 -9.25 -6.06 -0.76
CA GLY A 6 -7.91 -5.57 -1.14
C GLY A 6 -7.17 -4.92 0.03
N SER A 7 -5.88 -4.61 -0.15
CA SER A 7 -4.99 -4.16 0.94
C SER A 7 -5.51 -2.96 1.76
N TYR A 8 -6.43 -2.17 1.17
CA TYR A 8 -7.07 -1.02 1.80
C TYR A 8 -8.61 -1.14 1.79
N PRO A 9 -9.29 -0.66 2.85
CA PRO A 9 -10.74 -0.44 2.87
C PRO A 9 -11.23 0.37 1.67
N ARG A 10 -12.52 0.23 1.33
CA ARG A 10 -13.18 1.14 0.37
C ARG A 10 -13.85 2.25 1.14
N VAL A 11 -13.51 3.48 0.80
CA VAL A 11 -14.07 4.68 1.43
C VAL A 11 -15.25 5.18 0.60
N ARG A 12 -16.31 5.63 1.27
CA ARG A 12 -17.44 6.35 0.67
C ARG A 12 -17.47 7.76 1.25
N VAL A 13 -17.66 8.77 0.40
CA VAL A 13 -17.76 10.17 0.81
C VAL A 13 -19.22 10.53 1.05
N GLU A 14 -19.52 11.14 2.19
CA GLU A 14 -20.86 11.61 2.58
C GLU A 14 -20.76 12.99 3.24
N GLY A 15 -21.77 13.86 3.05
CA GLY A 15 -21.76 15.25 3.57
C GLY A 15 -22.21 15.42 5.03
N GLY A 16 -22.36 14.34 5.80
CA GLY A 16 -23.02 14.33 7.10
C GLY A 16 -22.17 14.77 8.31
N GLY A 17 -20.96 15.30 8.10
CA GLY A 17 -20.10 15.84 9.16
C GLY A 17 -19.53 14.82 10.17
N ARG A 18 -19.71 13.52 9.95
CA ARG A 18 -19.16 12.43 10.78
C ARG A 18 -18.08 11.67 10.02
N GLY A 19 -17.11 11.09 10.74
CA GLY A 19 -16.02 10.34 10.12
C GLY A 19 -15.07 11.21 9.29
N VAL A 20 -14.82 12.44 9.75
CA VAL A 20 -13.88 13.36 9.11
C VAL A 20 -12.46 12.81 9.24
N VAL A 21 -11.72 12.87 8.14
CA VAL A 21 -10.32 12.45 8.06
C VAL A 21 -9.47 13.64 7.63
N SER A 22 -8.28 13.76 8.20
CA SER A 22 -7.34 14.82 7.86
C SER A 22 -6.70 14.56 6.49
N GLN A 23 -6.56 13.30 6.10
CA GLN A 23 -5.88 12.90 4.86
C GLN A 23 -6.84 12.47 3.73
N ALA A 24 -7.88 13.26 3.46
CA ALA A 24 -8.84 12.95 2.39
C ALA A 24 -8.18 12.78 1.00
N GLY A 25 -7.10 13.53 0.73
CA GLY A 25 -6.32 13.43 -0.51
C GLY A 25 -5.60 12.07 -0.68
N ALA A 26 -5.31 11.38 0.42
CA ALA A 26 -4.66 10.06 0.38
C ALA A 26 -5.55 8.98 -0.24
N VAL A 27 -6.87 9.17 -0.23
CA VAL A 27 -7.83 8.23 -0.83
C VAL A 27 -7.56 8.05 -2.33
N LEU A 28 -7.17 9.12 -3.04
CA LEU A 28 -6.80 9.02 -4.45
C LEU A 28 -5.58 8.13 -4.64
N LEU A 29 -4.55 8.27 -3.81
CA LEU A 29 -3.35 7.43 -3.85
C LEU A 29 -3.67 5.96 -3.57
N VAL A 30 -4.51 5.68 -2.56
CA VAL A 30 -4.99 4.33 -2.25
C VAL A 30 -5.74 3.72 -3.43
N GLU A 31 -6.61 4.48 -4.09
CA GLU A 31 -7.32 4.01 -5.28
C GLU A 31 -6.39 3.83 -6.48
N THR A 32 -5.36 4.64 -6.66
CA THR A 32 -4.32 4.41 -7.67
C THR A 32 -3.58 3.10 -7.42
N VAL A 33 -3.19 2.83 -6.17
CA VAL A 33 -2.55 1.55 -5.79
C VAL A 33 -3.46 0.37 -6.12
N ARG A 34 -4.77 0.48 -5.83
CA ARG A 34 -5.76 -0.56 -6.14
C ARG A 34 -5.96 -0.74 -7.65
N LYS A 35 -6.16 0.35 -8.39
CA LYS A 35 -6.48 0.34 -9.82
C LYS A 35 -5.31 -0.11 -10.69
N SER A 36 -4.09 0.22 -10.30
CA SER A 36 -2.87 -0.26 -10.95
C SER A 36 -2.53 -1.71 -10.63
N GLY A 37 -3.19 -2.33 -9.65
CA GLY A 37 -2.86 -3.66 -9.15
C GLY A 37 -1.52 -3.73 -8.41
N LEU A 38 -0.95 -2.58 -8.05
CA LEU A 38 0.33 -2.48 -7.36
C LEU A 38 0.31 -3.20 -6.01
N ASP A 39 -0.82 -3.15 -5.29
CA ASP A 39 -0.99 -3.88 -4.03
C ASP A 39 -0.78 -5.38 -4.16
N THR A 40 -1.37 -5.95 -5.20
CA THR A 40 -1.30 -7.39 -5.48
C THR A 40 0.08 -7.78 -5.99
N ALA A 41 0.66 -6.98 -6.89
CA ALA A 41 1.99 -7.23 -7.45
C ALA A 41 3.09 -7.19 -6.37
N ILE A 42 3.08 -6.17 -5.52
CA ILE A 42 4.06 -6.01 -4.44
C ILE A 42 3.86 -7.09 -3.35
N SER A 43 2.61 -7.42 -2.99
CA SER A 43 2.33 -8.50 -2.04
C SER A 43 2.84 -9.86 -2.54
N ALA A 44 2.64 -10.17 -3.83
CA ALA A 44 3.16 -11.39 -4.44
C ALA A 44 4.70 -11.39 -4.49
N ALA A 45 5.31 -10.28 -4.92
CA ALA A 45 6.76 -10.17 -5.04
C ALA A 45 7.48 -10.28 -3.69
N LEU A 46 6.86 -9.79 -2.61
CA LEU A 46 7.43 -9.86 -1.26
C LEU A 46 6.99 -11.09 -0.47
N ALA A 47 6.26 -12.04 -1.08
CA ALA A 47 5.87 -13.29 -0.43
C ALA A 47 7.06 -14.09 0.16
N PRO A 48 8.25 -14.15 -0.46
CA PRO A 48 9.41 -14.85 0.13
C PRO A 48 9.88 -14.27 1.47
N TRP A 49 9.59 -12.99 1.75
CA TRP A 49 9.94 -12.32 3.01
C TRP A 49 8.83 -12.39 4.06
N ARG A 50 7.71 -13.06 3.75
CA ARG A 50 6.60 -13.24 4.67
C ARG A 50 6.96 -14.29 5.73
N LYS A 51 7.12 -13.86 6.98
CA LYS A 51 7.31 -14.78 8.11
C LYS A 51 6.03 -15.59 8.37
N PRO A 52 6.10 -16.89 8.72
CA PRO A 52 4.91 -17.75 8.86
C PRO A 52 3.81 -17.23 9.79
N ARG A 53 4.18 -16.48 10.84
CA ARG A 53 3.25 -15.94 11.85
C ARG A 53 2.98 -14.43 11.69
N THR A 54 3.37 -13.81 10.57
CA THR A 54 3.12 -12.37 10.39
C THR A 54 1.66 -12.11 10.05
N VAL A 55 1.03 -11.24 10.85
CA VAL A 55 -0.31 -10.70 10.57
C VAL A 55 -0.23 -9.69 9.42
N HIS A 56 0.82 -8.86 9.42
CA HIS A 56 1.01 -7.83 8.40
C HIS A 56 1.66 -8.41 7.17
N ASP A 57 1.02 -8.16 6.02
CA ASP A 57 1.57 -8.49 4.71
C ASP A 57 2.76 -7.57 4.40
N PRO A 58 3.95 -8.11 4.06
CA PRO A 58 5.13 -7.28 3.82
C PRO A 58 4.93 -6.30 2.66
N GLY A 59 4.15 -6.68 1.65
CA GLY A 59 3.81 -5.78 0.55
C GLY A 59 2.93 -4.62 0.98
N LYS A 60 1.92 -4.89 1.82
CA LYS A 60 1.09 -3.83 2.41
C LYS A 60 1.92 -2.88 3.26
N VAL A 61 2.79 -3.41 4.13
CA VAL A 61 3.65 -2.57 5.00
C VAL A 61 4.55 -1.65 4.18
N LEU A 62 5.13 -2.15 3.09
CA LEU A 62 5.95 -1.31 2.21
C LEU A 62 5.10 -0.21 1.52
N LEU A 63 3.87 -0.53 1.13
CA LEU A 63 2.97 0.46 0.53
C LEU A 63 2.46 1.49 1.55
N ASP A 64 2.28 1.14 2.82
CA ASP A 64 2.00 2.10 3.89
C ASP A 64 3.15 3.10 4.04
N VAL A 65 4.39 2.63 4.01
CA VAL A 65 5.57 3.53 4.05
C VAL A 65 5.57 4.44 2.83
N ALA A 66 5.31 3.91 1.63
CA ALA A 66 5.23 4.72 0.41
C ALA A 66 4.10 5.76 0.46
N LEU A 67 2.94 5.41 1.03
CA LEU A 67 1.83 6.35 1.25
C LEU A 67 2.19 7.42 2.27
N ALA A 68 2.85 7.08 3.38
CA ALA A 68 3.31 8.05 4.37
C ALA A 68 4.28 9.06 3.72
N VAL A 69 5.23 8.60 2.92
CA VAL A 69 6.16 9.47 2.17
C VAL A 69 5.40 10.35 1.16
N ALA A 70 4.45 9.79 0.42
CA ALA A 70 3.65 10.55 -0.54
C ALA A 70 2.78 11.65 0.12
N LEU A 71 2.45 11.49 1.40
CA LEU A 71 1.74 12.49 2.21
C LEU A 71 2.67 13.46 2.95
N GLY A 72 3.99 13.38 2.69
CA GLY A 72 4.99 14.31 3.24
C GLY A 72 5.76 13.79 4.45
N GLY A 73 5.61 12.51 4.81
CA GLY A 73 6.47 11.87 5.81
C GLY A 73 7.91 11.71 5.31
N ASP A 74 8.86 11.79 6.23
CA ASP A 74 10.30 11.69 5.95
C ASP A 74 10.98 10.55 6.73
N CYS A 75 10.23 9.88 7.61
CA CYS A 75 10.74 8.77 8.41
C CYS A 75 9.78 7.57 8.45
N LEU A 76 10.31 6.40 8.84
CA LEU A 76 9.49 5.18 8.93
C LEU A 76 8.39 5.26 9.99
N ALA A 77 8.54 6.12 11.00
CA ALA A 77 7.54 6.29 12.06
C ALA A 77 6.29 7.06 11.58
N ASP A 78 6.37 7.78 10.46
CA ASP A 78 5.24 8.55 9.92
C ASP A 78 4.08 7.68 9.43
N VAL A 79 4.30 6.37 9.30
CA VAL A 79 3.19 5.40 9.14
C VAL A 79 2.20 5.45 10.33
N GLY A 80 2.60 6.03 11.46
CA GLY A 80 1.72 6.37 12.58
C GLY A 80 0.55 7.28 12.18
N MET A 81 0.75 8.19 11.23
CA MET A 81 -0.33 9.02 10.66
C MET A 81 -1.39 8.16 9.99
N LEU A 82 -0.98 7.20 9.16
CA LEU A 82 -1.91 6.25 8.51
C LEU A 82 -2.61 5.36 9.55
N ARG A 83 -1.87 4.99 10.60
CA ARG A 83 -2.41 4.18 11.71
C ARG A 83 -3.46 4.93 12.53
N ALA A 84 -3.41 6.26 12.57
CA ALA A 84 -4.44 7.08 13.22
C ALA A 84 -5.77 7.05 12.45
N GLU A 85 -5.73 6.85 11.13
CA GLU A 85 -6.90 6.83 10.24
C GLU A 85 -7.21 5.43 9.69
N ARG A 86 -7.40 4.47 10.60
CA ARG A 86 -7.59 3.04 10.26
C ARG A 86 -8.79 2.76 9.34
N ASP A 87 -9.80 3.61 9.35
CA ASP A 87 -10.98 3.45 8.49
C ASP A 87 -10.64 3.72 7.01
N VAL A 88 -9.56 4.46 6.73
CA VAL A 88 -9.03 4.72 5.39
C VAL A 88 -7.95 3.71 5.01
N PHE A 89 -6.99 3.47 5.89
CA PHE A 89 -5.77 2.71 5.56
C PHE A 89 -5.78 1.25 6.05
N GLY A 90 -6.81 0.86 6.79
CA GLY A 90 -6.92 -0.47 7.40
C GLY A 90 -5.88 -0.71 8.50
N PRO A 91 -5.51 -1.98 8.76
CA PRO A 91 -4.46 -2.31 9.72
C PRO A 91 -3.08 -1.86 9.22
N VAL A 92 -2.47 -0.89 9.89
CA VAL A 92 -1.10 -0.40 9.63
C VAL A 92 -0.15 -0.97 10.67
N ALA A 93 0.99 -1.49 10.23
CA ALA A 93 1.99 -2.10 11.12
C ALA A 93 2.59 -1.08 12.09
N SER A 94 3.05 -1.54 13.26
CA SER A 94 3.81 -0.71 14.22
C SER A 94 5.22 -0.37 13.71
N ASP A 95 5.81 0.72 14.19
CA ASP A 95 7.12 1.18 13.75
C ASP A 95 8.22 0.11 13.92
N PRO A 96 8.29 -0.65 15.05
CA PRO A 96 9.23 -1.77 15.16
C PRO A 96 8.97 -2.91 14.17
N THR A 97 7.75 -3.05 13.66
CA THR A 97 7.43 -4.04 12.62
C THR A 97 7.89 -3.56 11.25
N VAL A 98 7.70 -2.27 10.96
CA VAL A 98 8.21 -1.62 9.74
C VAL A 98 9.74 -1.70 9.70
N SER A 99 10.42 -1.27 10.76
CA SER A 99 11.90 -1.31 10.85
C SER A 99 12.43 -2.73 10.63
N ARG A 100 11.89 -3.74 11.32
CA ARG A 100 12.32 -5.14 11.11
C ARG A 100 12.07 -5.68 9.71
N LEU A 101 11.04 -5.20 9.01
CA LEU A 101 10.82 -5.56 7.61
C LEU A 101 11.88 -4.91 6.73
N VAL A 102 12.14 -3.62 6.91
CA VAL A 102 13.18 -2.90 6.16
C VAL A 102 14.55 -3.54 6.37
N ASP A 103 14.91 -3.90 7.60
CA ASP A 103 16.15 -4.62 7.90
C ASP A 103 16.23 -5.96 7.17
N ALA A 104 15.15 -6.73 7.15
CA ALA A 104 15.11 -8.03 6.46
C ALA A 104 15.24 -7.87 4.94
N LEU A 105 14.63 -6.84 4.36
CA LEU A 105 14.75 -6.53 2.93
C LEU A 105 16.17 -6.06 2.60
N ALA A 106 16.75 -5.19 3.43
CA ALA A 106 18.11 -4.69 3.27
C ALA A 106 19.15 -5.81 3.37
N ALA A 107 18.99 -6.72 4.33
CA ALA A 107 19.85 -7.89 4.49
C ALA A 107 19.79 -8.86 3.29
N SER A 108 18.76 -8.76 2.45
CA SER A 108 18.59 -9.61 1.26
C SER A 108 19.26 -9.05 0.01
N GLY A 109 19.98 -7.94 0.14
CA GLY A 109 20.76 -7.32 -0.93
C GLY A 109 19.92 -7.01 -2.18
N PRO A 110 20.45 -7.28 -3.38
CA PRO A 110 19.79 -6.88 -4.63
C PRO A 110 18.47 -7.61 -4.89
N ASN A 111 18.23 -8.77 -4.27
CA ASN A 111 17.05 -9.60 -4.55
C ASN A 111 15.74 -8.92 -4.16
N ALA A 112 15.70 -8.33 -2.96
CA ALA A 112 14.52 -7.60 -2.49
C ALA A 112 14.25 -6.37 -3.38
N LEU A 113 15.29 -5.62 -3.71
CA LEU A 113 15.17 -4.43 -4.56
C LEU A 113 14.71 -4.80 -5.98
N ALA A 114 15.23 -5.90 -6.55
CA ALA A 114 14.82 -6.39 -7.86
C ALA A 114 13.34 -6.82 -7.86
N ALA A 115 12.89 -7.52 -6.81
CA ALA A 115 11.48 -7.91 -6.66
C ALA A 115 10.55 -6.69 -6.60
N ILE A 116 10.92 -5.67 -5.81
CA ILE A 116 10.15 -4.42 -5.70
C ILE A 116 10.09 -3.69 -7.05
N ARG A 117 11.24 -3.53 -7.72
CA ARG A 117 11.32 -2.88 -9.04
C ARG A 117 10.50 -3.61 -10.10
N GLY A 118 10.57 -4.94 -10.11
CA GLY A 118 9.78 -5.77 -11.03
C GLY A 118 8.28 -5.56 -10.83
N ALA A 119 7.80 -5.64 -9.58
CA ALA A 119 6.40 -5.40 -9.26
C ALA A 119 5.92 -3.99 -9.63
N ALA A 120 6.73 -2.96 -9.35
CA ALA A 120 6.42 -1.58 -9.74
C ALA A 120 6.35 -1.41 -11.28
N ALA A 121 7.27 -2.02 -12.02
CA ALA A 121 7.26 -2.01 -13.48
C ALA A 121 5.99 -2.65 -14.04
N SER A 122 5.59 -3.82 -13.54
CA SER A 122 4.36 -4.51 -13.96
C SER A 122 3.11 -3.65 -13.73
N ALA A 123 2.99 -3.00 -12.57
CA ALA A 123 1.86 -2.12 -12.26
C ALA A 123 1.82 -0.89 -13.20
N SER A 124 2.99 -0.30 -13.48
CA SER A 124 3.10 0.86 -14.38
C SER A 124 2.75 0.53 -15.83
N ALA A 125 3.07 -0.68 -16.30
CA ALA A 125 2.71 -1.14 -17.64
C ALA A 125 1.19 -1.30 -17.78
N GLY A 126 0.52 -1.85 -16.75
CA GLY A 126 -0.94 -1.93 -16.70
C GLY A 126 -1.62 -0.55 -16.71
N TRP A 127 -1.04 0.43 -16.02
CA TRP A 127 -1.52 1.81 -16.03
C TRP A 127 -1.42 2.46 -17.42
N LYS A 128 -0.27 2.30 -18.12
CA LYS A 128 -0.06 2.84 -19.47
C LYS A 128 -0.98 2.23 -20.52
N GLY A 129 -1.39 0.96 -20.36
CA GLY A 129 -2.34 0.29 -21.25
C GLY A 129 -3.81 0.70 -21.03
N GLY A 130 -4.13 1.32 -19.89
CA GLY A 130 -5.49 1.69 -19.48
C GLY A 130 -5.96 3.10 -19.89
N SER A 131 -5.17 3.85 -20.66
CA SER A 131 -5.52 5.24 -21.06
C SER A 131 -6.50 5.33 -22.24
N ARG A 132 -7.19 4.24 -22.61
CA ARG A 132 -8.34 4.34 -23.52
C ARG A 132 -9.53 4.79 -22.69
N LEU A 133 -9.86 6.08 -22.80
CA LEU A 133 -11.07 6.67 -22.21
C LEU A 133 -12.29 5.80 -22.56
N PRO A 134 -13.26 5.63 -21.65
CA PRO A 134 -14.53 5.02 -22.02
C PRO A 134 -15.14 5.85 -23.15
N SER A 135 -15.47 5.22 -24.28
CA SER A 135 -16.38 5.81 -25.25
C SER A 135 -17.74 5.88 -24.59
N GLU A 136 -18.34 7.07 -24.57
CA GLU A 136 -19.75 7.23 -24.22
C GLU A 136 -20.58 6.69 -25.39
N ASP A 137 -21.21 5.54 -25.18
CA ASP A 137 -22.34 5.02 -25.96
C ASP A 137 -23.43 4.53 -24.99
#